data_AF-B2VJE4-F1
#
_entry.id   AF-B2VJE4-F1
#
_cell.length_a   1.000
_cell.length_b   1.000
_cell.length_c   1.000
_cell.angle_alpha   90.00
_cell.angle_beta   90.00
_cell.angle_gamma   90.00
#
_symmetry.space_group_name_H-M   'P 1'
#
loop_
_entity.id
_entity.type
_entity.pdbx_description
1 polymer ?
#
loop_
_entity_poly.entity_id
_entity_poly.type
_entity_poly.pdbx_seq_one_letter_code
_entity_poly.pdbx_strand_id
1 'polypeptide(L)'
;MGNLFIYLCRRLAIFAKSVFFSLLTMFFLILSAEADNKYSPQTNLKNYALSTCLSQGYQNKEIKEDAAAAARGYLEFGDYSLAAHTAARELGKTFLDKQYGSQSGAPMTLAKYIDFYHSQQLDKLVKEFKDKRDD
;
A
#
# COMPACT_ATOMS: atom_id res chain seq x y z
N MET A 1 16.89 -42.69 -42.53
CA MET A 1 16.44 -42.37 -41.16
C MET A 1 17.11 -41.14 -40.53
N GLY A 2 18.30 -40.69 -40.99
CA GLY A 2 19.00 -39.54 -40.36
C GLY A 2 18.34 -38.15 -40.52
N ASN A 3 17.76 -37.85 -41.68
CA ASN A 3 17.22 -36.50 -41.95
C ASN A 3 15.98 -36.14 -41.12
N LEU A 4 15.13 -37.13 -40.80
CA LEU A 4 13.92 -36.91 -39.99
C LEU A 4 14.26 -36.67 -38.51
N PHE A 5 15.26 -37.39 -37.98
CA PHE A 5 15.74 -37.22 -36.62
C PHE A 5 16.38 -35.84 -36.40
N ILE A 6 17.24 -35.41 -37.33
CA ILE A 6 17.85 -34.08 -37.31
C ILE A 6 16.79 -32.97 -37.37
N TYR A 7 15.75 -33.15 -38.19
CA TYR A 7 14.65 -32.19 -38.31
C TYR A 7 13.82 -32.07 -37.03
N LEU A 8 13.53 -33.19 -36.36
CA LEU A 8 12.83 -33.20 -35.07
C LEU A 8 13.63 -32.51 -33.97
N CYS A 9 14.93 -32.81 -33.84
CA CYS A 9 15.79 -32.15 -32.86
C CYS A 9 15.89 -30.64 -33.11
N ARG A 10 15.94 -30.20 -34.37
CA ARG A 10 15.95 -28.77 -34.72
C ARG A 10 14.64 -28.09 -34.33
N ARG A 11 13.48 -28.71 -34.59
CA ARG A 11 12.17 -28.17 -34.19
C ARG A 11 11.99 -28.11 -32.68
N LEU A 12 12.41 -29.14 -31.94
CA LEU A 12 12.37 -29.16 -30.47
C LEU A 12 13.27 -28.07 -29.87
N ALA A 13 14.48 -27.88 -30.42
CA ALA A 13 15.38 -26.81 -29.97
C ALA A 13 14.82 -25.41 -30.27
N ILE A 14 14.13 -25.21 -31.39
CA ILE A 14 13.44 -23.95 -31.72
C ILE A 14 12.28 -23.70 -30.74
N PHE A 15 11.49 -24.72 -30.43
CA PHE A 15 10.39 -24.62 -29.49
C PHE A 15 10.87 -24.30 -28.07
N ALA A 16 11.92 -24.98 -27.59
CA ALA A 16 12.51 -24.71 -26.28
C ALA A 16 13.08 -23.30 -26.17
N LYS A 17 13.73 -22.79 -27.23
CA LYS A 17 14.22 -21.39 -27.29
C LYS A 17 13.08 -20.39 -27.27
N SER A 18 11.98 -20.67 -27.97
CA SER A 18 10.78 -19.81 -27.97
C SER A 18 10.14 -19.73 -26.58
N VAL A 19 9.98 -20.87 -25.90
CA VAL A 19 9.42 -20.92 -24.54
C VAL A 19 10.34 -20.21 -23.54
N PHE A 20 11.65 -20.43 -23.63
CA PHE A 20 12.63 -19.74 -22.78
C PHE A 20 12.59 -18.22 -22.98
N PHE A 21 12.52 -17.76 -24.23
CA PHE A 21 12.42 -16.34 -24.55
C PHE A 21 11.10 -15.73 -24.04
N SER A 22 9.97 -16.44 -24.17
CA SER A 22 8.68 -16.00 -23.62
C SER A 22 8.66 -15.95 -22.10
N LEU A 23 9.32 -16.89 -21.41
CA LEU A 23 9.44 -16.85 -19.95
C LEU A 23 10.36 -15.73 -19.48
N LEU A 24 11.45 -15.48 -20.21
CA LEU A 24 12.38 -14.38 -19.93
C LEU A 24 11.73 -13.01 -20.12
N THR A 25 10.93 -12.82 -21.19
CA THR A 25 10.20 -11.56 -21.40
C THR A 25 9.12 -11.35 -20.34
N MET A 26 8.41 -12.40 -19.92
CA MET A 26 7.43 -12.31 -18.83
C MET A 26 8.10 -11.96 -17.49
N PHE A 27 9.30 -12.50 -17.22
CA PHE A 27 10.08 -12.14 -16.04
C PHE A 27 10.52 -10.67 -16.05
N PHE A 28 11.00 -10.16 -17.19
CA PHE A 28 11.39 -8.76 -17.32
C PHE A 28 10.21 -7.78 -17.15
N LEU A 29 9.00 -8.15 -17.58
CA LEU A 29 7.82 -7.29 -17.40
C LEU A 29 7.40 -7.17 -15.92
N ILE A 30 7.68 -8.18 -15.09
CA ILE A 30 7.37 -8.16 -13.65
C ILE A 30 8.36 -7.25 -12.90
N LEU A 31 9.62 -7.14 -13.35
CA LEU A 31 10.61 -6.26 -12.71
C LEU A 31 10.40 -4.77 -12.98
N SER A 32 9.74 -4.39 -14.08
CA SER A 32 9.60 -2.98 -14.48
C SER A 32 8.42 -2.25 -13.82
N ALA A 33 7.68 -2.90 -12.94
CA ALA A 33 6.59 -2.27 -12.19
C ALA A 33 7.14 -1.55 -10.94
N GLU A 34 8.04 -0.58 -11.14
CA GLU A 34 8.32 0.42 -10.09
C GLU A 34 7.16 1.40 -10.09
N ALA A 35 6.27 1.27 -9.10
CA ALA A 35 5.31 2.33 -8.83
C ALA A 35 6.08 3.54 -8.30
N ASP A 36 6.08 4.63 -9.08
CA ASP A 36 6.75 5.87 -8.70
C ASP A 36 6.15 6.41 -7.39
N ASN A 37 6.98 6.48 -6.35
CA ASN A 37 6.56 6.99 -5.06
C ASN A 37 6.47 8.52 -5.12
N LYS A 38 5.28 9.01 -5.44
CA LYS A 38 4.98 10.44 -5.58
C LYS A 38 5.20 11.25 -4.29
N TYR A 39 5.22 10.61 -3.12
CA TYR A 39 5.16 11.29 -1.83
C TYR A 39 6.41 11.03 -0.99
N SER A 40 6.75 12.00 -0.12
CA SER A 40 7.81 11.78 0.86
C SER A 40 7.41 10.68 1.87
N PRO A 41 8.37 10.01 2.53
CA PRO A 41 8.06 9.01 3.55
C PRO A 41 7.12 9.51 4.64
N GLN A 42 7.29 10.77 5.08
CA GLN A 42 6.41 11.41 6.06
C GLN A 42 4.96 11.47 5.56
N THR A 43 4.80 11.84 4.29
CA THR A 43 3.50 11.96 3.64
C THR A 43 2.88 10.59 3.45
N ASN A 44 3.67 9.57 3.08
CA ASN A 44 3.18 8.18 3.00
C ASN A 44 2.70 7.66 4.36
N LEU A 45 3.41 7.92 5.46
CA LEU A 45 2.94 7.52 6.79
C LEU A 45 1.61 8.21 7.15
N LYS A 46 1.44 9.49 6.80
CA LYS A 46 0.17 10.20 7.02
C LYS A 46 -0.96 9.67 6.13
N ASN A 47 -0.67 9.37 4.88
CA ASN A 47 -1.63 8.78 3.94
C ASN A 47 -2.06 7.39 4.40
N TYR A 48 -1.11 6.54 4.80
CA TYR A 48 -1.36 5.27 5.46
C TYR A 48 -2.30 5.43 6.66
N ALA A 49 -2.02 6.41 7.52
CA ALA A 49 -2.80 6.64 8.73
C ALA A 49 -4.24 7.02 8.40
N LEU A 50 -4.44 7.94 7.44
CA LEU A 50 -5.77 8.34 6.96
C LEU A 50 -6.54 7.17 6.35
N SER A 51 -5.92 6.43 5.43
CA SER A 51 -6.52 5.26 4.78
C SER A 51 -6.90 4.17 5.78
N THR A 52 -6.05 3.92 6.78
CA THR A 52 -6.35 2.96 7.85
C THR A 52 -7.53 3.43 8.71
N CYS A 53 -7.59 4.73 9.02
CA CYS A 53 -8.67 5.31 9.80
C CYS A 53 -10.03 5.19 9.08
N LEU A 54 -10.06 5.47 7.78
CA LEU A 54 -11.22 5.26 6.89
C LEU A 54 -11.69 3.80 6.89
N SER A 55 -10.75 2.86 6.75
CA SER A 55 -11.05 1.42 6.75
C SER A 55 -11.63 0.95 8.09
N GLN A 56 -11.25 1.59 9.20
CA GLN A 56 -11.70 1.20 10.54
C GLN A 56 -13.09 1.72 10.91
N GLY A 57 -13.45 2.96 10.53
CA GLY A 57 -14.71 3.53 11.01
C GLY A 57 -15.87 3.53 10.01
N TYR A 58 -15.66 3.18 8.74
CA TYR A 58 -16.76 2.84 7.85
C TYR A 58 -17.15 1.37 7.96
N GLN A 59 -18.47 1.09 7.86
CA GLN A 59 -19.01 -0.27 7.88
C GLN A 59 -19.22 -0.86 6.48
N ASN A 60 -19.37 0.00 5.47
CA ASN A 60 -19.55 -0.43 4.09
C ASN A 60 -18.31 -1.19 3.60
N LYS A 61 -18.51 -2.42 3.13
CA LYS A 61 -17.43 -3.33 2.71
C LYS A 61 -16.53 -2.75 1.63
N GLU A 62 -17.12 -2.15 0.58
CA GLU A 62 -16.39 -1.55 -0.53
C GLU A 62 -15.43 -0.46 -0.04
N ILE A 63 -15.94 0.46 0.79
CA ILE A 63 -15.11 1.53 1.38
C ILE A 63 -14.00 0.96 2.26
N LYS A 64 -14.31 -0.06 3.07
CA LYS A 64 -13.32 -0.67 3.97
C LYS A 64 -12.18 -1.34 3.19
N GLU A 65 -12.52 -2.08 2.15
CA GLU A 65 -11.57 -2.84 1.33
C GLU A 65 -10.71 -1.93 0.47
N ASP A 66 -11.32 -0.92 -0.17
CA ASP A 66 -10.60 0.07 -0.96
C ASP A 66 -9.64 0.90 -0.09
N ALA A 67 -10.10 1.41 1.05
CA ALA A 67 -9.25 2.14 1.98
C ALA A 67 -8.14 1.27 2.56
N ALA A 68 -8.40 -0.03 2.80
CA ALA A 68 -7.37 -0.97 3.23
C ALA A 68 -6.33 -1.25 2.13
N ALA A 69 -6.76 -1.30 0.86
CA ALA A 69 -5.85 -1.44 -0.27
C ALA A 69 -4.95 -0.21 -0.43
N ALA A 70 -5.52 1.00 -0.33
CA ALA A 70 -4.76 2.24 -0.32
C ALA A 70 -3.74 2.28 0.83
N ALA A 71 -4.14 1.86 2.05
CA ALA A 71 -3.23 1.79 3.20
C ALA A 71 -2.04 0.86 2.92
N ARG A 72 -2.27 -0.32 2.34
CA ARG A 72 -1.18 -1.23 1.95
C ARG A 72 -0.25 -0.61 0.91
N GLY A 73 -0.79 0.10 -0.08
CA GLY A 73 0.03 0.85 -1.04
C GLY A 73 0.96 1.86 -0.36
N TYR A 74 0.44 2.69 0.54
CA TYR A 74 1.28 3.66 1.26
C TYR A 74 2.28 3.03 2.24
N LEU A 75 1.99 1.82 2.74
CA LEU A 75 2.92 1.03 3.56
C LEU A 75 4.10 0.52 2.73
N GLU A 76 3.86 0.02 1.51
CA GLU A 76 4.90 -0.54 0.63
C GLU A 76 5.94 0.50 0.21
N PHE A 77 5.55 1.77 0.10
CA PHE A 77 6.44 2.88 -0.28
C PHE A 77 6.89 3.73 0.92
N GLY A 78 6.69 3.26 2.15
CA GLY A 78 7.03 3.99 3.37
C GLY A 78 8.36 3.54 3.99
N ASP A 79 9.21 4.49 4.41
CA ASP A 79 10.46 4.21 5.14
C ASP A 79 10.29 4.10 6.67
N TYR A 80 9.03 4.11 7.14
CA TYR A 80 8.74 4.08 8.57
C TYR A 80 8.60 2.66 9.10
N SER A 81 8.99 2.47 10.35
CA SER A 81 8.97 1.18 11.03
C SER A 81 7.54 0.66 11.27
N LEU A 82 7.36 -0.64 11.53
CA LEU A 82 6.09 -1.24 11.91
C LEU A 82 5.52 -0.61 13.19
N ALA A 83 6.39 -0.27 14.14
CA ALA A 83 6.00 0.46 15.35
C ALA A 83 5.37 1.83 15.01
N ALA A 84 5.95 2.56 14.06
CA ALA A 84 5.41 3.85 13.62
C ALA A 84 4.02 3.71 12.98
N HIS A 85 3.84 2.71 12.11
CA HIS A 85 2.55 2.42 11.49
C HIS A 85 1.50 1.99 12.51
N THR A 86 1.88 1.15 13.47
CA THR A 86 1.01 0.73 14.57
C THR A 86 0.58 1.92 15.42
N ALA A 87 1.52 2.78 15.80
CA ALA A 87 1.24 3.99 16.57
C ALA A 87 0.31 4.95 15.81
N ALA A 88 0.53 5.15 14.51
CA ALA A 88 -0.33 6.00 13.68
C ALA A 88 -1.77 5.45 13.58
N ARG A 89 -1.91 4.13 13.44
CA ARG A 89 -3.21 3.43 13.45
C ARG A 89 -3.94 3.60 14.77
N GLU A 90 -3.27 3.39 15.90
CA GLU A 90 -3.89 3.53 17.21
C GLU A 90 -4.29 4.99 17.50
N LEU A 91 -3.46 5.96 17.10
CA LEU A 91 -3.80 7.38 17.20
C LEU A 91 -5.06 7.70 16.40
N GLY A 92 -5.22 7.15 15.19
CA GLY A 92 -6.43 7.34 14.39
C GLY A 92 -7.71 6.89 15.09
N LYS A 93 -7.67 5.78 15.85
CA LYS A 93 -8.84 5.32 16.63
C LYS A 93 -9.26 6.34 17.68
N THR A 94 -8.31 6.99 18.35
CA THR A 94 -8.63 8.03 19.36
C THR A 94 -9.38 9.21 18.78
N PHE A 95 -9.19 9.51 17.48
CA PHE A 95 -9.96 10.53 16.77
C PHE A 95 -11.36 10.05 16.37
N LEU A 96 -11.48 8.77 15.97
CA LEU A 96 -12.77 8.17 15.64
C LEU A 96 -13.72 8.19 16.85
N ASP A 97 -13.19 7.97 18.05
CA ASP A 97 -13.94 7.94 19.32
C ASP A 97 -14.42 9.32 19.80
N LYS A 98 -13.93 10.43 19.22
CA LYS A 98 -14.37 11.78 19.59
C LYS A 98 -15.85 11.98 19.27
N GLN A 99 -16.58 12.66 20.14
CA GLN A 99 -17.95 13.07 19.85
C GLN A 99 -17.95 14.38 19.07
N TYR A 100 -18.59 14.39 17.90
CA TYR A 100 -18.76 15.56 17.06
C TYR A 100 -20.22 15.93 17.03
N GLY A 101 -20.52 17.19 17.33
CA GLY A 101 -21.86 17.74 17.12
C GLY A 101 -22.12 17.93 15.63
N SER A 102 -23.32 17.56 15.17
CA SER A 102 -23.76 17.82 13.80
C SER A 102 -25.22 18.23 13.79
N GLN A 103 -25.52 19.32 13.09
CA GLN A 103 -26.91 19.76 12.90
C GLN A 103 -27.73 18.76 12.09
N SER A 104 -27.09 17.95 11.22
CA SER A 104 -27.75 16.91 10.45
C SER A 104 -27.92 15.58 11.21
N GLY A 105 -27.39 15.49 12.43
CA GLY A 105 -27.31 14.23 13.18
C GLY A 105 -26.29 13.22 12.61
N ALA A 106 -25.55 13.59 11.56
CA ALA A 106 -24.52 12.73 10.99
C ALA A 106 -23.36 12.50 11.99
N PRO A 107 -22.73 11.31 12.00
CA PRO A 107 -21.64 10.98 12.92
C PRO A 107 -20.34 11.76 12.68
N MET A 108 -20.26 12.53 11.58
CA MET A 108 -19.10 13.33 11.17
C MET A 108 -17.81 12.53 11.04
N THR A 109 -17.92 11.24 10.73
CA THR A 109 -16.79 10.30 10.64
C THR A 109 -15.68 10.81 9.71
N LEU A 110 -16.03 11.32 8.52
CA LEU A 110 -15.04 11.90 7.60
C LEU A 110 -14.32 13.13 8.18
N ALA A 111 -15.04 14.01 8.89
CA ALA A 111 -14.43 15.21 9.48
C ALA A 111 -13.41 14.83 10.56
N LYS A 112 -13.70 13.81 11.38
CA LYS A 112 -12.75 13.28 12.37
C LYS A 112 -11.45 12.81 11.73
N TYR A 113 -11.53 12.20 10.54
CA TYR A 113 -10.36 11.73 9.80
C TYR A 113 -9.53 12.86 9.19
N ILE A 114 -10.20 13.89 8.68
CA ILE A 114 -9.54 15.10 8.19
C ILE A 114 -8.80 15.79 9.34
N ASP A 115 -9.47 15.93 10.49
CA ASP A 115 -8.87 16.54 11.69
C ASP A 115 -7.72 15.69 12.24
N PHE A 116 -7.82 14.37 12.16
CA PHE A 116 -6.73 13.46 12.49
C PHE A 116 -5.51 13.69 11.58
N TYR A 117 -5.71 13.74 10.26
CA TYR A 117 -4.65 13.94 9.27
C TYR A 117 -3.91 15.27 9.48
N HIS A 118 -4.64 16.33 9.85
CA HIS A 118 -4.08 17.65 10.15
C HIS A 118 -3.68 17.85 11.62
N SER A 119 -3.73 16.81 12.45
CA SER A 119 -3.48 16.95 13.88
C SER A 119 -1.99 17.15 14.20
N GLN A 120 -1.72 18.01 15.18
CA GLN A 120 -0.39 18.12 15.77
C GLN A 120 0.11 16.81 16.38
N GLN A 121 -0.81 15.94 16.82
CA GLN A 121 -0.48 14.64 17.39
C GLN A 121 0.14 13.72 16.32
N LEU A 122 -0.46 13.67 15.13
CA LEU A 122 0.09 12.91 14.01
C LEU A 122 1.41 13.52 13.52
N ASP A 123 1.51 14.86 13.46
CA ASP A 123 2.77 15.54 13.12
C ASP A 123 3.91 15.19 14.08
N LYS A 124 3.62 15.16 15.39
CA LYS A 124 4.60 14.79 16.41
C LYS A 124 5.01 13.33 16.27
N LEU A 125 4.05 12.43 16.06
CA LEU A 125 4.32 11.00 15.84
C LEU A 125 5.24 10.79 14.64
N VAL A 126 4.95 11.40 13.50
CA VAL A 126 5.78 11.30 12.29
C VAL A 126 7.20 11.79 12.56
N LYS A 127 7.36 12.90 13.31
CA LYS A 127 8.68 13.42 13.69
C LYS A 127 9.42 12.50 14.67
N GLU A 128 8.70 11.93 15.63
CA GLU A 128 9.28 11.07 16.67
C GLU A 128 9.81 9.76 16.10
N PHE A 129 9.15 9.19 15.10
CA PHE A 129 9.57 7.95 14.45
C PHE A 129 10.54 8.16 13.28
N LYS A 130 10.88 9.41 12.96
CA LYS A 130 11.82 9.70 11.89
C LYS A 130 13.18 9.05 12.21
N ASP A 131 13.72 8.32 11.24
CA ASP A 131 15.02 7.62 11.31
C ASP A 131 15.11 6.50 12.37
N LYS A 132 14.00 6.15 13.04
CA LYS A 132 13.92 4.98 13.93
C LYS A 132 13.58 3.73 13.10
N ARG A 133 14.35 2.66 13.29
CA ARG A 133 14.08 1.34 12.70
C ARG A 133 13.50 0.42 13.78
N ASP A 134 12.80 -0.62 13.34
CA ASP A 134 12.46 -1.71 14.26
C ASP A 134 13.75 -2.50 14.56
N ASP A 135 13.93 -2.85 15.83
CA ASP A 135 15.10 -3.58 16.35
C ASP A 135 15.12 -5.05 15.90
#